data_AF-A0A7X3M2Y0-F1
#
_entry.id   AF-A0A7X3M2Y0-F1
#
_cell.length_a   1.000
_cell.length_b   1.000
_cell.length_c   1.000
_cell.angle_alpha   90.00
_cell.angle_beta   90.00
_cell.angle_gamma   90.00
#
_symmetry.space_group_name_H-M   'P 1'
#
loop_
_entity.id
_entity.type
_entity.pdbx_description
1 polymer ?
#
loop_
_entity_poly.entity_id
_entity_poly.type
_entity_poly.pdbx_seq_one_letter_code
_entity_poly.pdbx_strand_id
1 'polypeptide(L)'
;MLWMEEGLYLRVEELPGGPRPLPMLSGFSLTTAYRALGCFNPSETSDAYFILSNDRDEVWFICNRHLRTVVIRRDCTAFRLPLSFFGEHTLTGTLSAVLPRLSD
;
A
#
# COMPACT_ATOMS: atom_id res chain seq x y z
N MET A 1 -13.44 16.19 -3.84
CA MET A 1 -13.06 15.31 -2.72
C MET A 1 -13.11 13.88 -3.23
N LEU A 2 -11.95 13.29 -3.49
CA LEU A 2 -11.87 11.86 -3.80
C LEU A 2 -11.81 11.13 -2.46
N TRP A 3 -12.80 10.27 -2.18
CA TRP A 3 -12.74 9.33 -1.08
C TRP A 3 -11.60 8.33 -1.36
N MET A 4 -10.75 8.09 -0.37
CA MET A 4 -9.68 7.08 -0.46
C MET A 4 -10.06 5.92 0.46
N GLU A 5 -9.96 4.71 -0.08
CA GLU A 5 -10.19 3.48 0.68
C GLU A 5 -9.25 3.41 1.90
N GLU A 6 -9.82 3.14 3.07
CA GLU A 6 -9.09 3.12 4.33
C GLU A 6 -8.35 1.80 4.53
N GLY A 7 -7.15 1.87 5.12
CA GLY A 7 -6.36 0.67 5.41
C GLY A 7 -5.68 0.07 4.18
N LEU A 8 -5.56 0.81 3.08
CA LEU A 8 -4.76 0.41 1.93
C LEU A 8 -3.27 0.33 2.29
N TYR A 9 -2.66 -0.81 2.01
CA TYR A 9 -1.21 -1.00 2.05
C TYR A 9 -0.63 -1.12 0.64
N LEU A 10 0.48 -0.44 0.42
CA LEU A 10 1.20 -0.35 -0.84
C LEU A 10 2.63 -0.85 -0.67
N ARG A 11 3.18 -1.51 -1.69
CA ARG A 11 4.61 -1.82 -1.75
C ARG A 11 5.30 -0.94 -2.76
N VAL A 12 6.58 -0.70 -2.55
CA VAL A 12 7.41 0.04 -3.49
C VAL A 12 7.86 -0.88 -4.63
N GLU A 13 7.74 -0.37 -5.84
CA GLU A 13 8.37 -0.88 -7.06
C GLU A 13 9.00 0.33 -7.74
N GLU A 14 10.25 0.62 -7.40
CA GLU A 14 10.91 1.83 -7.89
C GLU A 14 11.14 1.73 -9.41
N LEU A 15 10.48 2.61 -10.17
CA LEU A 15 10.68 2.71 -11.61
C LEU A 15 12.03 3.37 -11.93
N PRO A 16 12.87 2.76 -12.79
CA PRO A 16 14.07 3.40 -13.31
C PRO A 16 13.73 4.72 -14.01
N GLY A 17 14.38 5.82 -13.62
CA GLY A 17 14.10 7.14 -14.17
C GLY A 17 12.71 7.71 -13.81
N GLY A 18 12.05 7.15 -12.79
CA GLY A 18 10.75 7.62 -12.32
C GLY A 18 10.79 9.00 -11.65
N PRO A 19 9.60 9.56 -11.35
CA PRO A 19 9.48 10.87 -10.70
C PRO A 19 10.14 10.89 -9.31
N ARG A 20 10.75 12.03 -8.97
CA ARG A 20 11.32 12.25 -7.63
C ARG A 20 10.19 12.49 -6.61
N PRO A 21 10.39 12.11 -5.34
CA PRO A 21 11.57 11.42 -4.78
C PRO A 21 11.64 9.94 -5.18
N LEU A 22 12.88 9.42 -5.30
CA LEU A 22 13.10 7.98 -5.51
C LEU A 22 12.98 7.26 -4.17
N PRO A 23 12.00 6.36 -3.97
CA PRO A 23 11.75 5.73 -2.69
C PRO A 23 12.96 5.06 -2.02
N MET A 24 13.83 4.39 -2.79
CA MET A 24 14.99 3.68 -2.23
C MET A 24 16.01 4.62 -1.60
N LEU A 25 16.13 5.84 -2.12
CA LEU A 25 16.98 6.88 -1.54
C LEU A 25 16.28 7.60 -0.38
N SER A 26 14.96 7.55 -0.34
CA SER A 26 14.10 8.17 0.67
C SER A 26 13.68 7.22 1.78
N GLY A 27 14.47 6.17 2.08
CA GLY A 27 14.27 5.33 3.27
C GLY A 27 13.13 4.31 3.17
N PHE A 28 12.71 3.95 1.96
CA PHE A 28 11.79 2.82 1.74
C PHE A 28 12.56 1.54 1.42
N SER A 29 11.89 0.39 1.56
CA SER A 29 12.42 -0.94 1.24
C SER A 29 11.46 -1.76 0.40
N LEU A 30 12.01 -2.71 -0.36
CA LEU A 30 11.24 -3.61 -1.24
C LEU A 30 10.52 -4.73 -0.49
N THR A 31 10.80 -4.89 0.81
CA THR A 31 10.29 -5.98 1.65
C THR A 31 9.14 -5.54 2.56
N THR A 32 8.71 -4.28 2.46
CA THR A 32 7.76 -3.66 3.38
C THR A 32 6.54 -3.16 2.63
N ALA A 33 5.37 -3.41 3.21
CA ALA A 33 4.10 -2.81 2.83
C ALA A 33 3.85 -1.58 3.71
N TYR A 34 3.52 -0.46 3.09
CA TYR A 34 3.33 0.85 3.70
C TYR A 34 1.86 1.24 3.66
N ARG A 35 1.32 1.65 4.80
CA ARG A 35 -0.06 2.15 4.89
C ARG A 35 -0.17 3.51 4.21
N ALA A 36 -1.12 3.64 3.29
CA ALA A 36 -1.50 4.93 2.72
C ALA A 36 -2.20 5.78 3.78
N LEU A 37 -1.59 6.91 4.13
CA LEU A 37 -2.14 7.88 5.09
C LEU A 37 -3.02 8.93 4.42
N GLY A 38 -2.77 9.15 3.13
CA GLY A 38 -3.51 10.08 2.30
C GLY A 38 -3.08 9.95 0.85
N CYS A 39 -3.79 10.65 -0.02
CA CYS A 39 -3.44 10.83 -1.41
C CYS A 39 -3.62 12.30 -1.78
N PHE A 40 -2.64 12.84 -2.48
CA PHE A 40 -2.62 14.18 -3.02
C PHE A 40 -2.42 14.11 -4.52
N ASN A 41 -3.25 14.77 -5.29
CA ASN A 41 -3.05 14.95 -6.72
C ASN A 41 -2.88 16.46 -6.98
N PRO A 42 -1.71 16.93 -7.46
CA PRO A 42 -1.55 18.30 -7.90
C PRO A 42 -2.31 18.48 -9.21
N SER A 43 -3.16 19.51 -9.29
CA SER A 43 -4.12 19.78 -10.37
C SER A 43 -3.55 19.80 -11.79
N GLU A 44 -2.23 19.92 -11.93
CA GLU A 44 -1.52 20.08 -13.19
C GLU A 44 -0.89 18.78 -13.70
N THR A 45 -1.09 17.65 -12.99
CA THR A 45 -0.50 16.36 -13.38
C THR A 45 -1.49 15.21 -13.26
N SER A 46 -1.34 14.17 -14.10
CA SER A 46 -2.07 12.91 -13.95
C SER A 46 -1.52 12.03 -12.82
N ASP A 47 -0.49 12.48 -12.09
CA ASP A 47 0.15 11.71 -11.04
C ASP A 47 -0.55 11.90 -9.70
N ALA A 48 -0.69 10.81 -8.96
CA ALA A 48 -1.16 10.82 -7.59
C ALA A 48 0.01 10.55 -6.65
N TYR A 49 0.10 11.29 -5.57
CA TYR A 49 1.14 11.15 -4.55
C TYR A 49 0.51 10.58 -3.29
N PHE A 50 0.98 9.42 -2.89
CA PHE A 50 0.56 8.79 -1.65
C PHE A 50 1.43 9.28 -0.50
N ILE A 51 0.78 9.62 0.60
CA ILE A 51 1.43 10.01 1.85
C ILE A 51 1.74 8.74 2.62
N LEU A 52 3.03 8.44 2.81
CA LEU A 52 3.52 7.22 3.43
C LEU A 52 4.53 7.56 4.55
N SER A 53 4.59 6.73 5.58
CA SER A 53 5.65 6.76 6.60
C SER A 53 6.69 5.69 6.29
N ASN A 54 7.94 6.10 6.05
CA ASN A 54 9.02 5.22 5.60
C ASN A 54 9.66 4.43 6.77
N ASP A 55 10.76 3.71 6.51
CA ASP A 55 11.43 2.88 7.53
C ASP A 55 12.21 3.70 8.57
N ARG A 56 12.35 5.02 8.36
CA ARG A 56 12.98 5.99 9.25
C ARG A 56 11.97 6.87 10.00
N ASP A 57 10.69 6.53 9.94
CA ASP A 57 9.57 7.28 10.53
C ASP A 57 9.39 8.69 9.94
N GLU A 58 9.89 8.93 8.72
CA GLU A 58 9.67 10.17 7.97
C GLU A 58 8.41 10.06 7.10
N VAL A 59 7.71 11.19 6.91
CA VAL A 59 6.53 11.27 6.04
C VAL A 59 6.94 11.75 4.65
N TRP A 60 6.55 11.00 3.63
CA TRP A 60 6.90 11.27 2.23
C TRP A 60 5.69 11.21 1.31
N PHE A 61 5.77 11.99 0.23
CA PHE A 61 4.83 11.98 -0.88
C PHE A 61 5.44 11.16 -2.01
N ILE A 62 5.00 9.91 -2.16
CA ILE A 62 5.52 8.99 -3.17
C ILE A 62 4.55 8.90 -4.34
N CYS A 63 5.04 9.20 -5.54
CA CYS A 63 4.24 9.09 -6.75
C CYS A 63 3.74 7.64 -6.95
N ASN A 64 2.47 7.51 -7.32
CA ASN A 64 1.77 6.25 -7.55
C ASN A 64 2.47 5.33 -8.57
N ARG A 65 3.26 5.90 -9.49
CA ARG A 65 4.06 5.12 -10.45
C ARG A 65 5.05 4.17 -9.77
N HIS A 66 5.56 4.57 -8.60
CA HIS A 66 6.49 3.77 -7.79
C HIS A 66 5.78 2.76 -6.87
N LEU A 67 4.46 2.63 -6.93
CA LEU A 67 3.69 1.87 -5.93
C LEU A 67 2.86 0.76 -6.58
N ARG A 68 2.70 -0.34 -5.85
CA ARG A 68 1.77 -1.44 -6.19
C ARG A 68 0.90 -1.74 -4.97
N THR A 69 -0.33 -2.15 -5.20
CA THR A 69 -1.23 -2.58 -4.13
C THR A 69 -0.75 -3.86 -3.48
N VAL A 70 -1.01 -4.00 -2.18
CA VAL A 70 -0.73 -5.23 -1.41
C VAL A 70 -2.03 -5.78 -0.84
N VAL A 71 -2.72 -5.02 0.00
CA VAL A 71 -3.94 -5.45 0.70
C VAL A 71 -4.72 -4.24 1.21
N ILE A 72 -6.00 -4.43 1.52
CA ILE A 72 -6.79 -3.51 2.36
C ILE A 72 -6.99 -4.18 3.72
N ARG A 73 -6.50 -3.55 4.80
CA ARG A 73 -6.63 -4.00 6.18
C ARG A 73 -7.12 -2.88 7.08
N ARG A 74 -8.45 -2.78 7.22
CA ARG A 74 -9.11 -1.75 8.03
C ARG A 74 -8.96 -1.96 9.54
N ASP A 75 -8.70 -3.19 9.96
CA ASP A 75 -8.48 -3.61 11.35
C ASP A 75 -7.06 -3.31 11.88
N CYS A 76 -6.15 -2.86 11.00
CA CYS A 76 -4.74 -2.69 11.32
C CYS A 76 -4.34 -1.21 11.31
N THR A 77 -3.70 -0.77 12.40
CA THR A 77 -3.23 0.61 12.54
C THR A 77 -1.74 0.81 12.28
N ALA A 78 -0.99 -0.28 12.04
CA ALA A 78 0.45 -0.21 11.79
C ALA A 78 0.78 0.63 10.54
N PHE A 79 1.85 1.41 10.59
CA PHE A 79 2.30 2.14 9.40
C PHE A 79 2.93 1.21 8.35
N ARG A 80 3.51 0.10 8.83
CA ARG A 80 4.39 -0.78 8.04
C ARG A 80 4.11 -2.22 8.42
N LEU A 81 4.08 -3.10 7.43
CA LEU A 81 3.98 -4.55 7.60
C LEU A 81 5.03 -5.25 6.72
N PRO A 82 5.72 -6.30 7.20
CA PRO A 82 6.57 -7.13 6.35
C PRO A 82 5.75 -7.76 5.21
N LEU A 83 6.27 -7.75 3.98
CA LEU A 83 5.57 -8.39 2.85
C LEU A 83 5.44 -9.91 3.02
N SER A 84 6.33 -10.53 3.79
CA SER A 84 6.24 -11.94 4.14
C SER A 84 4.95 -12.31 4.87
N PHE A 85 4.26 -11.36 5.51
CA PHE A 85 2.95 -11.61 6.14
C PHE A 85 1.84 -11.93 5.14
N PHE A 86 2.03 -11.62 3.85
CA PHE A 86 1.05 -11.85 2.79
C PHE A 86 1.41 -13.03 1.87
N GLY A 87 2.60 -13.60 2.05
CA GLY A 87 3.09 -14.72 1.26
C GLY A 87 2.46 -16.03 1.67
N GLU A 88 1.20 -16.24 1.28
CA GLU A 88 0.55 -17.54 1.00
C GLU A 88 -0.95 -17.39 0.63
N HIS A 89 -1.59 -16.24 0.90
CA HIS A 89 -3.05 -16.09 0.73
C HIS A 89 -3.53 -15.07 -0.34
N THR A 90 -2.66 -14.31 -0.97
CA THR A 90 -3.08 -13.04 -1.61
C THR A 90 -3.21 -13.06 -3.14
N LEU A 91 -3.72 -14.15 -3.75
CA LEU A 91 -4.13 -14.11 -5.17
C LEU A 91 -5.46 -14.80 -5.52
N THR A 92 -6.31 -15.11 -4.53
CA THR A 92 -7.66 -15.57 -4.87
C THR A 92 -8.66 -14.84 -4.00
N GLY A 93 -9.40 -13.92 -4.62
CA GLY A 93 -10.69 -13.47 -4.13
C GLY A 93 -11.65 -14.66 -4.12
N THR A 94 -11.49 -15.53 -3.11
CA THR A 94 -12.52 -16.49 -2.73
C THR A 94 -13.07 -15.99 -1.42
N LEU A 95 -14.27 -15.42 -1.50
CA LEU A 95 -15.21 -15.37 -0.40
C LEU A 95 -15.09 -16.71 0.34
N SER A 96 -14.74 -16.65 1.62
CA SER A 96 -14.87 -17.80 2.52
C SER A 96 -16.30 -18.28 2.38
N ALA A 97 -16.48 -19.40 1.66
CA ALA A 97 -17.77 -20.04 1.55
C ALA A 97 -18.19 -20.38 2.97
N VAL A 98 -19.25 -19.71 3.43
CA VAL A 98 -19.95 -20.04 4.65
C VAL A 98 -20.24 -21.54 4.61
N LEU A 99 -19.55 -22.32 5.45
CA LEU A 99 -19.94 -23.70 5.74
C LEU A 99 -21.33 -23.64 6.37
N PRO A 100 -22.39 -24.21 5.75
CA PRO A 100 -23.58 -24.51 6.49
C PRO A 100 -23.24 -25.70 7.40
N ARG A 101 -23.48 -25.50 8.69
CA ARG A 101 -23.38 -26.54 9.72
C ARG A 101 -24.27 -27.73 9.36
N LEU A 102 -23.81 -28.92 9.74
CA LEU A 102 -24.56 -30.17 9.78
C LEU A 102 -25.94 -30.02 10.46
N SER A 103 -26.94 -30.68 9.84
CA SER A 103 -28.15 -31.32 10.41
C SER A 103 -28.72 -32.18 9.25
N ASP A 104 -29.01 -33.48 9.34
CA ASP A 104 -29.02 -34.51 10.41
C ASP A 104 -28.46 -35.82 9.83
#